data_AF-A0A095AH42-F1
#
_entry.id   AF-A0A095AH42-F1
#
_cell.length_a   1.000
_cell.length_b   1.000
_cell.length_c   1.000
_cell.angle_alpha   90.00
_cell.angle_beta   90.00
_cell.angle_gamma   90.00
#
_symmetry.space_group_name_H-M   'P 1'
#
loop_
_entity.id
_entity.type
_entity.pdbx_description
1 polymer ?
#
loop_
_entity_poly.entity_id
_entity_poly.type
_entity_poly.pdbx_seq_one_letter_code
_entity_poly.pdbx_strand_id
1 'polypeptide(L)'
;MFARLRNCERVISDTYVTSKKIHTGNTICKNTRAGVVRRTRDQSHPLTYEQAKKPHQIGIMKSWNSWNTSNLEGEDRYTSEVTLHDQFIRTFINGTFPLLVQSEVCLFSCTQLYNVSTLHPYVDAKSGFDA
;
A
#
# COMPACT_ATOMS: atom_id res chain seq x y z
N MET A 1 -17.54 -63.00 -19.48
CA MET A 1 -17.85 -61.58 -19.74
C MET A 1 -16.80 -60.75 -18.99
N PHE A 2 -15.84 -60.23 -19.75
CA PHE A 2 -14.72 -59.32 -19.44
C PHE A 2 -14.07 -59.31 -18.05
N ALA A 3 -12.92 -59.99 -17.97
CA ALA A 3 -11.80 -59.59 -17.13
C ALA A 3 -11.25 -58.22 -17.57
N ARG A 4 -10.89 -57.34 -16.64
CA ARG A 4 -9.98 -56.22 -16.93
C ARG A 4 -8.67 -56.41 -16.17
N LEU A 5 -7.61 -56.32 -16.96
CA LEU A 5 -6.29 -56.88 -16.73
C LEU A 5 -5.54 -56.25 -15.55
N ARG A 6 -4.68 -57.10 -15.01
CA ARG A 6 -3.64 -56.86 -14.02
C ARG A 6 -2.53 -55.95 -14.55
N ASN A 7 -1.69 -55.53 -13.61
CA ASN A 7 -0.26 -55.21 -13.72
C ASN A 7 0.12 -53.80 -14.18
N CYS A 8 0.75 -53.08 -13.25
CA CYS A 8 2.16 -52.74 -13.38
C CYS A 8 2.75 -52.53 -11.97
N GLU A 9 3.40 -53.57 -11.43
CA GLU A 9 4.52 -53.34 -10.51
C GLU A 9 5.61 -52.58 -11.28
N ARG A 10 6.07 -51.45 -10.75
CA ARG A 10 7.44 -50.95 -10.98
C ARG A 10 7.95 -50.28 -9.71
N VAL A 11 8.66 -51.10 -8.93
CA VAL A 11 10.01 -50.87 -8.41
C VAL A 11 10.54 -49.44 -8.54
N ILE A 12 10.76 -48.84 -7.36
CA ILE A 12 11.87 -47.97 -6.93
C ILE A 12 12.61 -47.22 -8.04
N SER A 13 12.56 -45.88 -7.97
CA SER A 13 13.78 -45.10 -8.20
C SER A 13 13.80 -43.91 -7.25
N ASP A 14 14.86 -43.90 -6.45
CA ASP A 14 15.31 -42.79 -5.64
C ASP A 14 15.32 -41.49 -6.45
N THR A 15 14.48 -40.54 -6.06
CA THR A 15 14.78 -39.11 -6.06
C THR A 15 13.66 -38.42 -5.30
N TYR A 16 13.92 -38.08 -4.04
CA TYR A 16 13.05 -37.16 -3.31
C TYR A 16 13.21 -35.77 -3.91
N VAL A 17 12.61 -35.51 -5.07
CA VAL A 17 12.41 -34.15 -5.56
C VAL A 17 11.32 -33.57 -4.66
N THR A 18 11.74 -32.98 -3.55
CA THR A 18 10.90 -32.04 -2.80
C THR A 18 10.61 -30.89 -3.75
N SER A 19 9.54 -31.02 -4.54
CA SER A 19 8.96 -29.88 -5.24
C SER A 19 8.55 -28.91 -4.15
N LYS A 20 9.30 -27.81 -4.01
CA LYS A 20 8.93 -26.67 -3.15
C LYS A 20 7.71 -26.00 -3.76
N LYS A 21 6.54 -26.62 -3.62
CA LYS A 21 5.27 -26.03 -4.06
C LYS A 21 4.84 -25.03 -3.00
N ILE A 22 4.73 -23.77 -3.40
CA ILE A 22 4.11 -22.74 -2.56
C ILE A 22 2.62 -23.06 -2.49
N HIS A 23 2.13 -23.42 -1.31
CA HIS A 23 0.70 -23.54 -1.07
C HIS A 23 0.04 -22.16 -1.06
N THR A 24 -0.47 -21.70 -2.21
CA THR A 24 -1.33 -20.52 -2.29
C THR A 24 -2.78 -20.92 -2.01
N GLY A 25 -3.09 -21.18 -0.73
CA GLY A 25 -4.46 -21.50 -0.31
C GLY A 25 -5.38 -20.28 -0.23
N ASN A 26 -6.69 -20.52 -0.33
CA ASN A 26 -7.80 -19.55 -0.21
C ASN A 26 -7.83 -18.69 1.08
N THR A 27 -6.90 -18.90 2.01
CA THR A 27 -6.75 -18.12 3.26
C THR A 27 -6.13 -16.75 3.03
N ILE A 28 -5.36 -16.55 1.96
CA ILE A 28 -4.72 -15.26 1.64
C ILE A 28 -5.79 -14.16 1.42
N CYS A 29 -6.89 -14.48 0.74
CA CYS A 29 -7.96 -13.53 0.42
C CYS A 29 -8.78 -13.09 1.65
N LYS A 30 -8.78 -13.89 2.74
CA LYS A 30 -9.58 -13.61 3.94
C LYS A 30 -8.83 -12.77 4.99
N ASN A 31 -7.51 -12.62 4.86
CA ASN A 31 -6.66 -11.92 5.83
C ASN A 31 -5.76 -10.89 5.13
N THR A 32 -6.30 -10.12 4.19
CA THR A 32 -5.58 -8.98 3.61
C THR A 32 -5.39 -7.91 4.67
N ARG A 33 -4.16 -7.79 5.18
CA ARG A 33 -3.76 -6.83 6.22
C ARG A 33 -3.06 -5.60 5.67
N ALA A 34 -2.64 -5.64 4.42
CA ALA A 34 -1.98 -4.53 3.75
C ALA A 34 -2.96 -3.34 3.62
N GLY A 35 -2.55 -2.16 4.06
CA GLY A 35 -3.32 -0.91 3.92
C GLY A 35 -4.72 -0.93 4.54
N VAL A 36 -4.96 -1.77 5.55
CA VAL A 36 -6.23 -1.82 6.29
C VAL A 36 -5.95 -1.61 7.77
N VAL A 37 -6.43 -0.48 8.31
CA VAL A 37 -6.38 -0.21 9.75
C VAL A 37 -7.42 -1.07 10.47
N ARG A 38 -7.02 -1.72 11.57
CA ARG A 38 -7.92 -2.57 12.36
C ARG A 38 -8.78 -1.69 13.25
N ARG A 39 -10.10 -1.93 13.22
CA ARG A 39 -11.04 -1.30 14.15
C ARG A 39 -10.71 -1.74 15.58
N THR A 40 -10.55 -0.77 16.49
CA THR A 40 -10.48 -1.03 17.92
C THR A 40 -11.87 -1.34 18.47
N ARG A 41 -11.96 -2.16 19.53
CA ARG A 41 -13.25 -2.61 20.09
C ARG A 41 -14.15 -1.45 20.53
N ASP A 42 -13.53 -0.40 21.03
CA ASP A 42 -14.11 0.82 21.58
C ASP A 42 -14.25 1.95 20.55
N GLN A 43 -13.71 1.78 19.34
CA GLN A 43 -13.62 2.84 18.33
C GLN A 43 -12.94 4.13 18.82
N SER A 44 -12.04 4.01 19.80
CA SER A 44 -11.34 5.15 20.39
C SER A 44 -10.41 5.89 19.43
N HIS A 45 -9.96 5.21 18.36
CA HIS A 45 -9.00 5.78 17.42
C HIS A 45 -9.73 6.35 16.19
N PRO A 46 -9.83 7.69 16.05
CA PRO A 46 -10.39 8.30 14.85
C PRO A 46 -9.48 8.00 13.65
N LEU A 47 -10.09 7.68 12.51
CA LEU A 47 -9.39 7.42 11.26
C LEU A 47 -9.52 8.61 10.32
N THR A 48 -8.45 8.90 9.60
CA THR A 48 -8.52 9.85 8.48
C THR A 48 -9.26 9.24 7.30
N TYR A 49 -9.69 10.10 6.36
CA TYR A 49 -10.36 9.67 5.14
C TYR A 49 -9.57 8.58 4.40
N GLU A 50 -8.27 8.79 4.21
CA GLU A 50 -7.38 7.87 3.49
C GLU A 50 -7.20 6.52 4.20
N GLN A 51 -7.13 6.52 5.52
CA GLN A 51 -6.97 5.32 6.36
C GLN A 51 -8.24 4.47 6.44
N ALA A 52 -9.41 5.08 6.31
CA ALA A 52 -10.70 4.38 6.35
C ALA A 52 -10.99 3.57 5.08
N LYS A 53 -10.36 3.92 3.94
CA LYS A 53 -10.59 3.27 2.64
C LYS A 53 -9.59 2.13 2.40
N LYS A 54 -10.11 0.98 1.99
CA LYS A 54 -9.31 -0.23 1.70
C LYS A 54 -8.50 -0.05 0.41
N PRO A 55 -7.40 -0.81 0.21
CA PRO A 55 -6.53 -0.66 -0.97
C PRO A 55 -7.25 -0.88 -2.31
N HIS A 56 -8.19 -1.82 -2.39
CA HIS A 56 -8.95 -2.08 -3.61
C HIS A 56 -9.96 -0.98 -3.97
N GLN A 57 -10.10 0.05 -3.12
CA GLN A 57 -10.98 1.20 -3.37
C GLN A 57 -10.22 2.41 -3.93
N ILE A 58 -8.91 2.26 -4.20
CA ILE A 58 -8.11 3.25 -4.93
C ILE A 58 -8.67 3.37 -6.35
N GLY A 59 -8.86 4.60 -6.81
CA GLY A 59 -9.48 4.95 -8.10
C GLY A 59 -11.00 5.09 -8.07
N ILE A 60 -11.67 4.70 -6.98
CA ILE A 60 -13.14 4.82 -6.85
C ILE A 60 -13.49 5.74 -5.67
N MET A 61 -13.05 5.37 -4.47
CA MET A 61 -13.33 6.13 -3.25
C MET A 61 -12.13 6.96 -2.81
N LYS A 62 -10.89 6.51 -3.08
CA LYS A 62 -9.71 7.31 -2.81
C LYS A 62 -8.85 7.47 -4.04
N SER A 63 -8.15 8.60 -4.14
CA SER A 63 -7.22 8.91 -5.22
C SER A 63 -5.81 8.41 -4.89
N TRP A 64 -4.84 8.77 -5.72
CA TRP A 64 -3.42 8.52 -5.50
C TRP A 64 -2.79 9.67 -4.71
N ASN A 65 -1.89 9.32 -3.80
CA ASN A 65 -1.11 10.29 -3.01
C ASN A 65 0.05 10.91 -3.80
N SER A 66 0.36 10.36 -4.97
CA SER A 66 1.44 10.81 -5.86
C SER A 66 0.96 10.77 -7.30
N TRP A 67 1.02 11.89 -7.99
CA TRP A 67 0.71 12.00 -9.42
C TRP A 67 2.00 12.26 -10.20
N ASN A 68 2.36 11.31 -11.08
CA ASN A 68 3.54 11.37 -11.94
C ASN A 68 3.25 10.65 -13.27
N THR A 69 4.15 10.81 -14.24
CA THR A 69 4.06 10.18 -15.56
C THR A 69 4.84 8.88 -15.68
N SER A 70 5.65 8.51 -14.68
CA SER A 70 6.59 7.38 -14.77
C SER A 70 5.95 6.00 -14.70
N ASN A 71 4.66 5.93 -14.34
CA ASN A 71 3.91 4.67 -14.32
C ASN A 71 3.01 4.49 -15.56
N LEU A 72 3.14 5.36 -16.56
CA LEU A 72 2.41 5.25 -17.81
C LEU A 72 3.04 4.18 -18.71
N GLU A 73 2.21 3.54 -19.54
CA GLU A 73 2.69 2.54 -20.50
C GLU A 73 3.67 3.17 -21.48
N GLY A 74 4.87 2.61 -21.58
CA GLY A 74 5.94 3.09 -22.47
C GLY A 74 6.90 4.10 -21.82
N GLU A 75 6.62 4.57 -20.60
CA GLU A 75 7.53 5.42 -19.82
C GLU A 75 8.19 4.57 -18.71
N ASP A 76 9.41 4.10 -18.97
CA ASP A 76 10.18 3.30 -18.00
C ASP A 76 11.38 4.06 -17.44
N ARG A 77 11.55 5.32 -17.89
CA ARG A 77 12.66 6.16 -17.46
C ARG A 77 12.27 6.82 -16.15
N TYR A 78 13.14 6.72 -15.15
CA TYR A 78 13.06 7.44 -13.87
C TYR A 78 12.01 6.96 -12.85
N THR A 79 11.30 5.85 -13.08
CA THR A 79 10.31 5.31 -12.11
C THR A 79 10.92 5.04 -10.73
N SER A 80 12.14 4.50 -10.71
CA SER A 80 12.90 4.28 -9.48
C SER A 80 13.24 5.58 -8.76
N GLU A 81 13.75 6.57 -9.49
CA GLU A 81 14.15 7.87 -8.95
C GLU A 81 12.95 8.62 -8.39
N VAL A 82 11.86 8.72 -9.15
CA VAL A 82 10.62 9.40 -8.71
C VAL A 82 10.08 8.76 -7.43
N THR A 83 10.12 7.43 -7.33
CA THR A 83 9.69 6.69 -6.13
C THR A 83 10.58 7.00 -4.92
N LEU A 84 11.90 7.06 -5.12
CA LEU A 84 12.85 7.42 -4.06
C LEU A 84 12.66 8.86 -3.60
N HIS A 85 12.43 9.79 -4.52
CA HIS A 85 12.14 11.19 -4.21
C HIS A 85 10.84 11.34 -3.41
N ASP A 86 9.76 10.67 -3.81
CA ASP A 86 8.47 10.68 -3.10
C ASP A 86 8.64 10.16 -1.65
N GLN A 87 9.34 9.04 -1.47
CA GLN A 87 9.60 8.48 -0.14
C GLN A 87 10.49 9.40 0.72
N PHE A 88 11.51 10.02 0.11
CA PHE A 88 12.38 10.97 0.78
C PHE A 88 11.60 12.18 1.28
N ILE A 89 10.81 12.82 0.40
CA ILE A 89 10.03 14.02 0.72
C ILE A 89 9.02 13.71 1.84
N ARG A 90 8.32 12.58 1.78
CA ARG A 90 7.38 12.16 2.84
C ARG A 90 8.06 12.00 4.19
N THR A 91 9.21 11.31 4.20
CA THR A 91 9.97 11.07 5.43
C THR A 91 10.54 12.39 5.98
N PHE A 92 11.03 13.25 5.10
CA PHE A 92 11.58 14.56 5.45
C PHE A 92 10.53 15.48 6.06
N ILE A 93 9.34 15.60 5.44
CA ILE A 93 8.25 16.45 5.94
C ILE A 93 7.73 15.94 7.28
N ASN A 94 7.48 14.63 7.40
CA ASN A 94 7.01 14.03 8.66
C ASN A 94 8.05 14.15 9.78
N GLY A 95 9.35 14.10 9.45
CA GLY A 95 10.42 14.30 10.42
C GLY A 95 10.60 15.77 10.83
N THR A 96 10.45 16.69 9.88
CA THR A 96 10.65 18.14 10.12
C THR A 96 9.45 18.76 10.85
N PHE A 97 8.23 18.31 10.53
CA PHE A 97 6.99 18.86 11.05
C PHE A 97 6.09 17.80 11.71
N PRO A 98 6.54 17.16 12.81
CA PRO A 98 5.89 15.97 13.37
C PRO A 98 4.47 16.23 13.92
N LEU A 99 4.15 17.46 14.32
CA LEU A 99 2.85 17.82 14.92
C LEU A 99 1.95 18.63 13.99
N LEU A 100 2.47 19.12 12.87
CA LEU A 100 1.69 19.95 11.95
C LEU A 100 1.04 19.11 10.85
N VAL A 101 1.58 17.95 10.51
CA VAL A 101 1.05 17.12 9.42
C VAL A 101 -0.07 16.23 9.95
N GLN A 102 -1.33 16.57 9.64
CA GLN A 102 -2.50 15.85 10.16
C GLN A 102 -2.92 14.67 9.26
N SER A 103 -2.67 14.76 7.95
CA SER A 103 -2.98 13.73 6.96
C SER A 103 -1.75 13.31 6.19
N GLU A 104 -1.86 12.24 5.40
CA GLU A 104 -0.82 11.85 4.46
C GLU A 104 -0.54 12.99 3.46
N VAL A 105 0.72 13.13 3.06
CA VAL A 105 1.19 14.17 2.11
C VAL A 105 0.74 13.84 0.70
N CYS A 106 0.25 14.82 -0.07
CA CYS A 106 -0.06 14.64 -1.48
C CYS A 106 1.02 15.30 -2.34
N LEU A 107 1.51 14.57 -3.34
CA LEU A 107 2.60 15.00 -4.22
C LEU A 107 2.13 15.04 -5.67
N PHE A 108 2.38 16.17 -6.34
CA PHE A 108 2.03 16.38 -7.74
C PHE A 108 3.28 16.83 -8.50
N SER A 109 3.75 16.01 -9.43
CA SER A 109 4.82 16.40 -10.34
C SER A 109 4.21 16.97 -11.61
N CYS A 110 4.51 18.24 -11.90
CA CYS A 110 4.21 18.85 -13.17
C CYS A 110 5.53 19.24 -13.81
N THR A 111 5.99 18.45 -14.78
CA THR A 111 7.26 18.63 -15.50
C THR A 111 8.49 18.60 -14.56
N GLN A 112 9.11 19.76 -14.27
CA GLN A 112 10.34 19.87 -13.48
C GLN A 112 10.09 20.33 -12.03
N LEU A 113 8.85 20.67 -11.67
CA LEU A 113 8.51 21.16 -10.33
C LEU A 113 7.68 20.11 -9.56
N TYR A 114 8.06 19.90 -8.30
CA TYR A 114 7.33 19.08 -7.34
C TYR A 114 6.47 19.97 -6.46
N ASN A 115 5.15 19.85 -6.61
CA ASN A 115 4.20 20.49 -5.73
C ASN A 115 3.89 19.56 -4.56
N VAL A 116 4.09 20.07 -3.35
CA VAL A 116 3.82 19.37 -2.10
C VAL A 116 2.61 20.02 -1.43
N SER A 117 1.58 19.22 -1.13
CA SER A 117 0.45 19.67 -0.33
C SER A 117 0.30 18.85 0.94
N THR A 118 0.12 19.57 2.06
CA THR A 118 -0.10 19.03 3.39
C THR A 118 -1.30 19.70 4.04
N LEU A 119 -2.06 18.92 4.81
CA LEU A 119 -3.09 19.48 5.68
C LEU A 119 -2.48 19.77 7.05
N HIS A 120 -2.55 21.04 7.44
CA HIS A 120 -2.14 21.51 8.77
C HIS A 120 -3.38 21.73 9.65
N PRO A 121 -3.27 21.52 10.98
CA PRO A 121 -4.37 21.80 11.89
C PRO A 121 -4.73 23.29 11.79
N TYR A 122 -6.03 23.55 11.72
CA TYR A 122 -6.56 24.91 11.75
C TYR A 122 -6.28 25.52 13.14
N VAL A 123 -5.52 26.61 13.19
CA VAL A 123 -5.24 27.37 14.42
C VAL A 123 -6.05 28.66 14.36
N ASP A 124 -7.07 28.78 15.21
CA ASP A 124 -7.83 30.02 15.37
C ASP A 124 -6.91 31.12 15.90
N ALA A 125 -6.60 32.12 15.07
CA ALA A 125 -5.73 33.25 15.41
C ALA A 125 -6.31 34.22 16.46
N LYS A 126 -7.41 33.88 17.15
CA LYS A 126 -8.15 34.77 18.06
C LYS A 126 -8.13 34.40 19.54
N SER A 127 -7.47 33.32 19.95
CA SER A 127 -7.46 32.86 21.36
C SER A 127 -6.22 33.28 22.17
N GLY A 128 -5.47 34.29 21.73
CA GLY A 128 -4.19 34.70 22.32
C GLY A 128 -4.10 36.18 22.67
N PHE A 129 -5.00 36.70 23.50
CA PHE A 129 -4.78 37.95 24.23
C PHE A 129 -5.67 38.00 25.49
N ASP A 130 -5.50 37.05 26.40
CA ASP A 130 -6.05 37.09 27.76
C ASP A 130 -5.16 36.22 28.66
N ALA A 131 -3.99 36.74 29.03
CA ALA A 131 -3.13 36.23 30.10
C ALA A 131 -2.34 37.39 30.72
#